data_AF-A0A7J2U265-F1
#
_entry.id   AF-A0A7J2U265-F1
#
_cell.length_a   1.000
_cell.length_b   1.000
_cell.length_c   1.000
_cell.angle_alpha   90.00
_cell.angle_beta   90.00
_cell.angle_gamma   90.00
#
_symmetry.space_group_name_H-M   'P 1'
#
loop_
_entity.id
_entity.type
_entity.pdbx_description
1 polymer ?
#
loop_
_entity_poly.entity_id
_entity_poly.type
_entity_poly.pdbx_seq_one_letter_code
_entity_poly.pdbx_strand_id
1 'polypeptide(L)'
;MQLQKLLNLAKLMCAESKVMCYDGLSGDELEKMLWFAGTWIESFYHVDPASCVKDPECASKVLEMHCEVFALAFKGEYSIEIDEKIFKETVKKLMQINAIS
;
A
#
# COMPACT_ATOMS: atom_id res chain seq x y z
N MET A 1 8.12 10.89 4.79
CA MET A 1 6.70 10.46 4.90
C MET A 1 6.12 10.97 6.21
N GLN A 2 4.83 11.31 6.24
CA GLN A 2 4.11 11.56 7.50
C GLN A 2 3.59 10.21 8.05
N LEU A 3 4.44 9.45 8.74
CA LEU A 3 4.11 8.10 9.26
C LEU A 3 2.78 8.08 10.04
N GLN A 4 2.52 9.13 10.83
CA GLN A 4 1.28 9.30 11.56
C GLN A 4 0.05 9.41 10.63
N LYS A 5 0.18 10.08 9.47
CA LYS A 5 -0.89 10.19 8.48
C LYS A 5 -1.20 8.82 7.88
N LEU A 6 -0.18 8.05 7.52
CA LEU A 6 -0.34 6.70 6.99
C LEU A 6 -0.99 5.76 8.01
N LEU A 7 -0.54 5.81 9.27
CA LEU A 7 -1.14 5.04 10.36
C LEU A 7 -2.63 5.40 10.57
N ASN A 8 -2.96 6.68 10.54
CA ASN A 8 -4.35 7.14 10.70
C ASN A 8 -5.23 6.65 9.55
N LEU A 9 -4.75 6.73 8.31
CA LEU A 9 -5.47 6.22 7.14
C LEU A 9 -5.66 4.71 7.20
N ALA A 10 -4.61 3.97 7.56
CA ALA A 10 -4.70 2.52 7.67
C ALA A 10 -5.73 2.10 8.74
N LYS A 11 -5.72 2.74 9.92
CA LYS A 11 -6.73 2.52 10.97
C LYS A 11 -8.15 2.79 10.49
N LEU A 12 -8.34 3.89 9.76
CA LEU A 12 -9.64 4.25 9.19
C LEU A 12 -10.11 3.21 8.17
N MET A 13 -9.22 2.77 7.27
CA MET A 13 -9.54 1.74 6.28
C MET A 13 -9.86 0.38 6.92
N CYS A 14 -9.11 -0.03 7.94
CA CYS A 14 -9.38 -1.25 8.70
C CYS A 14 -10.77 -1.20 9.35
N ALA A 15 -11.13 -0.05 9.96
CA ALA A 15 -12.43 0.14 10.59
C ALA A 15 -13.58 0.11 9.56
N GLU A 16 -13.44 0.82 8.44
CA GLU A 16 -14.42 0.80 7.34
C GLU A 16 -14.62 -0.61 6.76
N SER A 17 -13.54 -1.40 6.69
CA SER A 17 -13.52 -2.75 6.12
C SER A 17 -13.81 -3.85 7.15
N LYS A 18 -14.00 -3.50 8.43
CA LYS A 18 -14.21 -4.42 9.56
C LYS A 18 -13.12 -5.51 9.68
N VAL A 19 -11.87 -5.14 9.45
CA VAL A 19 -10.70 -6.02 9.62
C VAL A 19 -9.86 -5.58 10.81
N MET A 20 -9.19 -6.54 11.47
CA MET A 20 -8.21 -6.23 12.53
C MET A 20 -7.04 -5.46 11.93
N CYS A 21 -6.54 -4.46 12.67
CA CYS A 21 -5.52 -3.53 12.18
C CYS A 21 -4.26 -3.63 13.02
N TYR A 22 -3.19 -4.19 12.47
CA TYR A 22 -1.85 -4.26 13.08
C TYR A 22 -1.81 -4.65 14.57
N ASP A 23 -2.82 -5.39 15.05
CA ASP A 23 -2.91 -5.77 16.46
C ASP A 23 -1.70 -6.64 16.81
N GLY A 24 -0.85 -6.14 17.70
CA GLY A 24 0.40 -6.79 18.11
C GLY A 24 1.68 -6.23 17.48
N LEU A 25 1.61 -5.26 16.57
CA LEU A 25 2.80 -4.54 16.07
C LEU A 25 3.03 -3.24 16.83
N SER A 26 4.29 -2.91 17.12
CA SER A 26 4.68 -1.65 17.75
C SER A 26 6.09 -1.23 17.36
N GLY A 27 6.44 0.03 17.62
CA GLY A 27 7.77 0.58 17.31
C GLY A 27 8.19 0.35 15.86
N ASP A 28 9.44 -0.09 15.67
CA ASP A 28 10.06 -0.34 14.37
C ASP A 28 9.30 -1.33 13.49
N GLU A 29 8.64 -2.33 14.07
CA GLU A 29 7.91 -3.34 13.30
C GLU A 29 6.67 -2.73 12.65
N LEU A 30 5.93 -1.91 13.41
CA LEU A 30 4.79 -1.16 12.89
C LEU A 30 5.25 -0.20 11.79
N GLU A 31 6.35 0.51 11.99
CA GLU A 31 6.88 1.43 10.99
C GLU A 31 7.25 0.71 9.69
N LYS A 32 8.00 -0.40 9.77
CA LYS A 32 8.37 -1.20 8.59
C LYS A 32 7.14 -1.73 7.85
N MET A 33 6.13 -2.19 8.58
CA MET A 33 4.87 -2.66 8.00
C MET A 33 4.13 -1.53 7.27
N LEU A 34 4.07 -0.34 7.87
CA LEU A 34 3.46 0.84 7.24
C LEU A 34 4.21 1.24 5.97
N TRP A 35 5.55 1.25 5.99
CA TRP A 35 6.35 1.52 4.79
C TRP A 35 6.09 0.51 3.68
N PHE A 36 6.12 -0.78 4.01
CA PHE A 36 5.88 -1.85 3.05
C PHE A 36 4.49 -1.72 2.42
N ALA A 37 3.44 -1.59 3.25
CA ALA A 37 2.07 -1.48 2.77
C ALA A 37 1.82 -0.16 2.00
N GLY A 38 2.38 0.95 2.47
CA GLY A 38 2.22 2.25 1.84
C GLY A 38 2.82 2.28 0.43
N THR A 39 4.07 1.82 0.29
CA THR A 39 4.75 1.74 -1.01
C THR A 39 4.09 0.72 -1.94
N TRP A 40 3.53 -0.36 -1.39
CA TRP A 40 2.74 -1.31 -2.17
C TRP A 40 1.50 -0.63 -2.76
N ILE A 41 0.72 0.10 -1.94
CA ILE A 41 -0.48 0.81 -2.40
C ILE A 41 -0.12 1.88 -3.45
N GLU A 42 0.95 2.64 -3.22
CA GLU A 42 1.42 3.67 -4.16
C GLU A 42 1.75 3.11 -5.55
N SER A 43 2.28 1.87 -5.61
CA SER A 43 2.58 1.18 -6.86
C SER A 43 1.34 0.98 -7.76
N PHE A 44 0.13 1.15 -7.22
CA PHE A 44 -1.14 1.03 -7.95
C PHE A 44 -1.86 2.36 -8.18
N TYR A 45 -1.26 3.52 -7.89
CA TYR A 45 -1.91 4.82 -8.15
C TYR A 45 -2.26 5.02 -9.62
N HIS A 46 -1.46 4.46 -10.52
CA HIS A 46 -1.64 4.57 -11.97
C HIS A 46 -1.81 3.22 -12.67
N VAL A 47 -1.86 2.13 -11.90
CA VAL A 47 -2.02 0.77 -12.42
C VAL A 47 -3.36 0.23 -11.94
N ASP A 48 -4.21 -0.21 -12.87
CA ASP A 48 -5.44 -0.90 -12.49
C ASP A 48 -5.13 -2.34 -12.05
N PRO A 49 -5.34 -2.69 -10.77
CA PRO A 49 -4.93 -4.00 -10.28
C PRO A 49 -5.71 -5.16 -10.91
N ALA A 50 -6.98 -4.95 -11.28
CA ALA A 50 -7.85 -6.00 -11.80
C ALA A 50 -7.45 -6.46 -13.21
N SER A 51 -6.95 -5.53 -14.04
CA SER A 51 -6.31 -5.85 -15.31
C SER A 51 -4.89 -6.39 -15.11
N CYS A 52 -4.10 -5.79 -14.21
CA CYS A 52 -2.70 -6.15 -14.00
C CYS A 52 -2.51 -7.60 -13.51
N VAL A 53 -3.39 -8.12 -12.65
CA VAL A 53 -3.30 -9.50 -12.15
C VAL A 53 -3.44 -10.56 -13.25
N LYS A 54 -4.04 -10.20 -14.39
CA LYS A 54 -4.24 -11.10 -15.55
C LYS A 54 -3.08 -11.02 -16.56
N ASP A 55 -2.16 -10.09 -16.36
CA ASP A 55 -1.00 -9.84 -17.22
C ASP A 55 0.29 -10.08 -16.42
N PRO A 56 0.98 -11.22 -16.65
CA PRO A 56 2.23 -11.53 -15.95
C PRO A 56 3.31 -10.46 -16.12
N GLU A 57 3.36 -9.76 -17.26
CA GLU A 57 4.34 -8.69 -17.49
C GLU A 57 4.01 -7.47 -16.63
N CYS A 58 2.72 -7.10 -16.53
CA CYS A 58 2.28 -6.04 -15.62
C CYS A 58 2.61 -6.38 -14.17
N ALA A 59 2.28 -7.59 -13.71
CA ALA A 59 2.56 -8.03 -12.34
C ALA A 59 4.07 -7.96 -12.03
N SER A 60 4.93 -8.41 -12.96
CA SER A 60 6.38 -8.31 -12.81
C SER A 60 6.85 -6.86 -12.65
N LYS A 61 6.37 -5.95 -13.51
CA LYS A 61 6.74 -4.53 -13.46
C LYS A 61 6.29 -3.85 -12.17
N VAL A 62 5.09 -4.18 -11.67
CA VAL A 62 4.61 -3.64 -10.40
C VAL A 62 5.48 -4.13 -9.23
N LEU A 63 5.88 -5.40 -9.24
CA LEU A 63 6.79 -5.94 -8.23
C LEU A 63 8.17 -5.27 -8.28
N GLU A 64 8.72 -5.04 -9.46
CA GLU A 64 9.99 -4.32 -9.64
C GLU A 64 9.88 -2.89 -9.09
N MET A 65 8.84 -2.16 -9.49
CA MET A 65 8.58 -0.80 -9.01
C MET A 65 8.41 -0.75 -7.48
N HIS A 66 7.66 -1.69 -6.91
CA HIS A 66 7.50 -1.77 -5.46
C HIS A 66 8.83 -2.03 -4.75
N CYS A 67 9.63 -2.98 -5.25
CA CYS A 67 10.95 -3.28 -4.68
C CYS A 67 11.86 -2.06 -4.68
N GLU A 68 11.90 -1.32 -5.80
CA GLU A 68 12.72 -0.11 -5.94
C GLU A 68 12.26 0.99 -4.97
N VAL A 69 10.96 1.32 -4.98
CA VAL A 69 10.39 2.37 -4.13
C VAL A 69 10.53 2.01 -2.65
N PHE A 70 10.25 0.76 -2.28
CA PHE A 70 10.41 0.29 -0.91
C PHE A 70 11.87 0.36 -0.44
N ALA A 71 12.83 -0.04 -1.28
CA ALA A 71 14.24 0.03 -0.95
C ALA A 71 14.71 1.48 -0.74
N LEU A 72 14.26 2.41 -1.57
CA LEU A 72 14.57 3.84 -1.42
C LEU A 72 13.90 4.42 -0.16
N ALA A 73 12.64 4.06 0.10
CA ALA A 73 11.89 4.51 1.27
C ALA A 73 12.56 4.03 2.56
N PHE A 74 13.01 2.77 2.61
CA PHE A 74 13.71 2.19 3.75
C PHE A 74 15.05 2.89 4.04
N LYS A 75 15.74 3.41 3.01
CA LYS A 75 16.96 4.20 3.16
C LYS A 75 16.70 5.67 3.55
N GLY A 76 15.44 6.10 3.59
CA GLY A 76 15.07 7.50 3.79
C GLY A 76 15.32 8.39 2.57
N GLU A 77 15.57 7.79 1.40
CA GLU A 77 15.83 8.49 0.13
C GLU A 77 14.55 8.74 -0.67
N TYR A 78 13.43 8.20 -0.22
CA TYR A 78 12.12 8.36 -0.83
C TYR A 78 11.06 8.70 0.20
N SER A 79 10.14 9.58 -0.19
CA SER A 79 8.97 9.90 0.61
C SER A 79 7.71 9.70 -0.21
N ILE A 80 6.84 8.82 0.26
CA ILE A 80 5.49 8.66 -0.26
C ILE A 80 4.73 9.97 -0.04
N GLU A 81 4.17 10.52 -1.12
CA GLU A 81 3.20 11.60 -1.04
C GLU A 81 1.79 10.99 -0.92
N ILE A 82 1.16 11.21 0.23
CA ILE A 82 -0.14 10.62 0.52
C ILE A 82 -1.23 11.62 0.16
N ASP A 83 -1.78 11.47 -1.05
CA ASP A 83 -3.12 11.97 -1.39
C ASP A 83 -4.16 10.99 -0.85
N GLU A 84 -4.98 11.45 0.11
CA GLU A 84 -5.92 10.57 0.80
C GLU A 84 -7.00 10.00 -0.11
N LYS A 85 -7.42 10.76 -1.14
CA LYS A 85 -8.46 10.32 -2.06
C LYS A 85 -7.92 9.20 -2.94
N ILE A 86 -6.76 9.42 -3.55
CA ILE A 86 -6.11 8.42 -4.41
C ILE A 86 -5.77 7.17 -3.60
N PHE A 87 -5.24 7.32 -2.39
CA PHE A 87 -4.90 6.21 -1.51
C PHE A 87 -6.13 5.35 -1.20
N LYS A 88 -7.23 5.96 -0.75
CA LYS A 88 -8.48 5.24 -0.44
C LYS A 88 -9.08 4.56 -1.66
N GLU A 89 -9.11 5.23 -2.81
CA GLU A 89 -9.59 4.65 -4.06
C GLU A 89 -8.76 3.44 -4.49
N THR A 90 -7.43 3.53 -4.33
CA THR A 90 -6.50 2.44 -4.67
C THR A 90 -6.68 1.24 -3.76
N VAL A 91 -6.80 1.44 -2.44
CA VAL A 91 -7.08 0.34 -1.50
C VAL A 91 -8.41 -0.36 -1.87
N LYS A 92 -9.45 0.40 -2.22
CA LYS A 92 -10.73 -0.19 -2.66
C LYS A 92 -10.56 -1.06 -3.91
N LYS A 93 -9.81 -0.60 -4.91
CA LYS A 93 -9.51 -1.40 -6.12
C LYS A 93 -8.75 -2.68 -5.77
N LEU A 94 -7.75 -2.59 -4.90
CA LEU A 94 -6.97 -3.74 -4.44
C LEU A 94 -7.83 -4.78 -3.71
N MET A 95 -8.73 -4.34 -2.83
CA MET A 95 -9.65 -5.23 -2.13
C MET A 95 -10.62 -5.96 -3.06
N GLN A 96 -10.99 -5.36 -4.20
CA GLN A 96 -11.89 -5.95 -5.17
C GLN A 96 -11.26 -7.11 -5.96
N ILE A 97 -9.93 -7.23 -5.99
CA ILE A 97 -9.26 -8.37 -6.64
C ILE A 97 -9.67 -9.68 -5.98
N ASN A 98 -9.70 -9.72 -4.64
CA ASN A 98 -10.07 -10.92 -3.86
C ASN A 98 -11.53 -11.34 -4.03
N ALA A 99 -12.39 -10.48 -4.58
CA ALA A 99 -13.78 -10.82 -4.88
C ALA A 99 -13.95 -11.47 -6.27
N ILE A 100 -12.89 -11.50 -7.09
CA ILE A 100 -12.90 -12.02 -8.47
C ILE A 100 -12.19 -13.38 -8.56
N SER A 101 -11.44 -13.78 -7.52
CA SER A 101 -10.76 -15.06 -7.39
C SER A 101 -11.59 -16.13 -6.68
#